data_AF-A0A4W5LJ75-F1
#
_entry.id   AF-A0A4W5LJ75-F1
#
_cell.length_a   1.000
_cell.length_b   1.000
_cell.length_c   1.000
_cell.angle_alpha   90.00
_cell.angle_beta   90.00
_cell.angle_gamma   90.00
#
_symmetry.space_group_name_H-M   'P 1'
#
loop_
_entity.id
_entity.type
_entity.pdbx_description
1 polymer ?
#
loop_
_entity_poly.entity_id
_entity_poly.type
_entity_poly.pdbx_seq_one_letter_code
_entity_poly.pdbx_strand_id
1 'polypeptide(L)'
;MSLRSSLLAPAPASALGLCRCLLVVLVVLELSSRAEGQPCPAQCSCSGSTVDCHGQGLRSVPRNIPRNTERLDLNANNLTKITKADFAGLRNLRVL
;
A
#
# COMPACT_ATOMS: atom_id res chain seq x y z
N MET A 1 37.71 -10.53 50.57
CA MET A 1 36.65 -11.55 50.44
C MET A 1 35.45 -11.03 51.23
N SER A 2 34.25 -10.84 50.69
CA SER A 2 33.41 -11.84 50.05
C SER A 2 32.44 -11.18 49.06
N LEU A 3 32.26 -11.85 47.92
CA LEU A 3 31.22 -11.57 46.93
C LEU A 3 29.84 -11.67 47.59
N ARG A 4 29.08 -10.56 47.62
CA ARG A 4 27.62 -10.61 47.78
C ARG A 4 26.99 -10.78 46.39
N SER A 5 27.04 -12.00 45.88
CA SER A 5 26.21 -12.43 44.76
C SER A 5 24.83 -12.80 45.31
N SER A 6 23.91 -11.85 45.30
CA SER A 6 22.48 -12.11 45.45
C SER A 6 21.79 -11.43 44.30
N LEU A 7 21.83 -12.15 43.18
CA LEU A 7 21.28 -11.76 41.90
C LEU A 7 19.77 -11.53 42.06
N LEU A 8 19.38 -10.31 41.68
CA LEU A 8 18.07 -9.85 41.23
C LEU A 8 17.12 -11.00 40.84
N ALA A 9 15.95 -11.06 41.48
CA ALA A 9 14.81 -11.82 40.96
C ALA A 9 14.16 -11.02 39.81
N PRO A 10 13.88 -11.64 38.65
CA PRO A 10 12.74 -11.23 37.83
C PRO A 10 11.99 -12.47 37.33
N ALA A 11 10.72 -12.70 37.66
CA ALA A 11 9.49 -12.05 37.20
C ALA A 11 8.63 -13.17 36.56
N PRO A 12 7.30 -13.15 36.72
CA PRO A 12 6.44 -14.32 36.51
C PRO A 12 6.25 -14.67 35.03
N ALA A 13 6.04 -15.97 34.77
CA ALA A 13 5.88 -16.61 33.47
C ALA A 13 4.59 -16.26 32.69
N SER A 14 4.13 -15.01 32.76
CA SER A 14 2.86 -14.54 32.18
C SER A 14 3.03 -13.63 30.95
N ALA A 15 4.26 -13.31 30.54
CA ALA A 15 4.53 -12.32 29.48
C ALA A 15 4.53 -12.87 28.04
N LEU A 16 4.17 -14.14 27.83
CA LEU A 16 4.30 -14.81 26.52
C LEU A 16 3.10 -14.64 25.58
N GLY A 17 1.94 -14.20 26.08
CA GLY A 17 0.74 -13.98 25.25
C GLY A 17 0.76 -12.66 24.47
N LEU A 18 1.23 -11.59 25.11
CA LEU A 18 1.27 -10.24 24.52
C LEU A 18 2.34 -10.13 23.43
N CYS A 19 3.45 -10.84 23.57
CA CYS A 19 4.55 -10.86 22.60
C CYS A 19 4.17 -11.57 21.29
N ARG A 20 3.33 -12.62 21.34
CA ARG A 20 2.88 -13.35 20.14
C ARG A 20 1.88 -12.53 19.30
N CYS A 21 0.94 -11.84 19.92
CA CYS A 21 0.01 -10.97 19.17
C CYS A 21 0.73 -9.76 18.55
N LEU A 22 1.68 -9.15 19.27
CA LEU A 22 2.52 -8.07 18.74
C LEU A 22 3.35 -8.52 17.54
N LEU A 23 3.95 -9.71 17.61
CA LEU A 23 4.66 -10.32 16.48
C LEU A 23 3.73 -10.57 15.29
N VAL A 24 2.50 -11.05 15.50
CA VAL A 24 1.52 -11.24 14.42
C VAL A 24 1.09 -9.90 13.82
N VAL A 25 0.85 -8.87 14.63
CA VAL A 25 0.49 -7.52 14.13
C VAL A 25 1.63 -6.91 13.32
N LEU A 26 2.88 -7.04 13.80
CA LEU A 26 4.07 -6.60 13.05
C LEU A 26 4.23 -7.38 11.73
N VAL A 27 4.02 -8.70 11.75
CA VAL A 27 4.06 -9.54 10.53
C VAL A 27 2.93 -9.16 9.56
N VAL A 28 1.71 -8.87 10.04
CA VAL A 28 0.58 -8.42 9.20
C VAL A 28 0.82 -7.02 8.62
N LEU A 29 1.43 -6.12 9.39
CA LEU A 29 1.86 -4.79 8.92
C LEU A 29 2.90 -4.91 7.78
N GLU A 30 3.84 -5.85 7.88
CA GLU A 30 4.88 -6.11 6.87
C GLU A 30 4.36 -6.87 5.62
N LEU A 31 3.32 -7.71 5.77
CA LEU A 31 2.71 -8.44 4.64
C LEU A 31 1.75 -7.57 3.80
N SER A 32 1.43 -6.36 4.25
CA SER A 32 0.43 -5.51 3.61
C SER A 32 0.87 -4.89 2.28
N SER A 33 2.12 -5.07 1.84
CA SER A 33 2.60 -4.47 0.58
C SER A 33 3.62 -5.31 -0.16
N ARG A 34 3.24 -6.52 -0.56
CA ARG A 34 3.86 -7.18 -1.72
C ARG A 34 2.87 -7.22 -2.87
N ALA A 35 2.58 -6.05 -3.43
CA ALA A 35 2.05 -5.98 -4.78
C ALA A 35 3.21 -6.22 -5.75
N GLU A 36 3.40 -7.48 -6.14
CA GLU A 36 4.22 -7.83 -7.30
C GLU A 36 3.45 -7.39 -8.54
N GLY A 37 3.58 -6.13 -8.90
CA GLY A 37 2.81 -5.49 -9.96
C GLY A 37 3.47 -4.18 -10.36
N GLN A 38 3.27 -3.81 -11.62
CA GLN A 38 3.72 -2.56 -12.22
C GLN A 38 3.56 -1.38 -11.23
N PRO A 39 4.56 -0.49 -11.06
CA PRO A 39 4.50 0.58 -10.08
C PRO A 39 3.26 1.46 -10.28
N CYS A 40 2.50 1.64 -9.19
CA CYS A 40 1.34 2.53 -9.14
C CYS A 40 1.79 4.00 -9.25
N PRO A 41 0.99 4.91 -9.85
CA PRO A 41 1.29 6.33 -9.81
C PRO A 41 1.38 6.86 -8.37
N ALA A 42 2.36 7.71 -8.09
CA ALA A 42 2.60 8.22 -6.72
C ALA A 42 1.41 9.03 -6.13
N GLN A 43 0.58 9.59 -7.00
CA GLN A 43 -0.61 10.35 -6.61
C GLN A 43 -1.87 9.47 -6.55
N CYS A 44 -1.78 8.18 -6.90
CA CYS A 44 -2.95 7.31 -6.98
C CYS A 44 -2.80 6.13 -6.04
N SER A 45 -3.94 5.52 -5.68
CA SER A 45 -4.01 4.26 -4.96
C SER A 45 -4.36 3.14 -5.91
N CYS A 46 -3.64 2.03 -5.86
CA CYS A 46 -3.91 0.86 -6.71
C CYS A 46 -4.33 -0.33 -5.85
N SER A 47 -5.43 -0.98 -6.22
CA SER A 47 -5.92 -2.20 -5.59
C SER A 47 -6.35 -3.20 -6.66
N GLY A 48 -5.58 -4.28 -6.82
CA GLY A 48 -5.77 -5.26 -7.90
C GLY A 48 -5.64 -4.62 -9.29
N SER A 49 -6.74 -4.63 -10.06
CA SER A 49 -6.88 -3.99 -11.38
C SER A 49 -7.53 -2.59 -11.32
N THR A 50 -7.76 -2.06 -10.11
CA THR A 50 -8.37 -0.73 -9.93
C THR A 50 -7.31 0.30 -9.58
N VAL A 51 -7.37 1.45 -10.26
CA VAL A 51 -6.51 2.61 -10.01
C VAL A 51 -7.40 3.79 -9.64
N ASP A 52 -7.26 4.28 -8.41
CA ASP A 52 -8.01 5.41 -7.87
C ASP A 52 -7.10 6.64 -7.79
N CYS A 53 -7.40 7.63 -8.62
CA CYS A 53 -6.73 8.93 -8.66
C CYS A 53 -7.72 10.07 -8.32
N HIS A 54 -8.78 9.79 -7.58
CA HIS A 54 -9.79 10.79 -7.24
C HIS A 54 -9.20 11.96 -6.44
N GLY A 55 -9.55 13.20 -6.83
CA GLY A 55 -9.28 14.40 -6.02
C GLY A 55 -7.81 14.81 -5.93
N GLN A 56 -6.95 14.31 -6.82
CA GLN A 56 -5.50 14.51 -6.77
C GLN A 56 -5.02 15.81 -7.43
N GLY A 57 -5.95 16.62 -7.97
CA GLY A 57 -5.61 17.86 -8.67
C GLY A 57 -4.83 17.65 -9.97
N LEU A 58 -4.92 16.46 -10.57
CA LEU A 58 -4.22 16.11 -11.81
C LEU A 58 -4.62 17.04 -12.94
N ARG A 59 -3.65 17.51 -13.72
CA ARG A 59 -3.86 18.34 -14.92
C ARG A 59 -3.79 17.54 -16.22
N SER A 60 -3.28 16.33 -16.16
CA SER A 60 -3.21 15.37 -17.26
C SER A 60 -3.29 13.94 -16.71
N VAL A 61 -3.62 12.98 -17.57
CA VAL A 61 -3.64 11.56 -17.21
C VAL A 61 -2.21 11.07 -16.91
N PRO A 62 -1.97 10.34 -15.80
CA PRO A 62 -0.66 9.76 -15.50
C PRO A 62 -0.23 8.74 -16.56
N ARG A 63 1.05 8.74 -16.94
CA ARG A 63 1.57 7.80 -17.96
C ARG A 63 1.95 6.41 -17.42
N ASN A 64 2.07 6.29 -16.11
CA ASN A 64 2.51 5.09 -15.40
C ASN A 64 1.33 4.30 -14.83
N ILE A 65 0.22 4.23 -15.56
CA ILE A 65 -0.93 3.40 -15.17
C ILE A 65 -0.63 1.93 -15.52
N PRO A 66 -0.83 0.98 -14.59
CA PRO A 66 -0.65 -0.45 -14.85
C PRO A 66 -1.46 -0.96 -16.05
N ARG A 67 -0.88 -1.80 -16.91
CA ARG A 67 -1.55 -2.30 -18.13
C ARG A 67 -2.73 -3.25 -17.86
N ASN A 68 -2.76 -3.84 -16.67
CA ASN A 68 -3.86 -4.68 -16.17
C ASN A 68 -4.99 -3.85 -15.54
N THR A 69 -4.96 -2.52 -15.63
CA THR A 69 -6.03 -1.66 -15.11
C THR A 69 -7.34 -1.92 -15.85
N GLU A 70 -8.37 -2.25 -15.11
CA GLU A 70 -9.75 -2.44 -15.59
C GLU A 70 -10.66 -1.28 -15.20
N ARG A 71 -10.37 -0.65 -14.06
CA ARG A 71 -11.09 0.52 -13.56
C ARG A 71 -10.11 1.62 -13.21
N LEU A 72 -10.30 2.81 -13.78
CA LEU A 72 -9.48 3.98 -13.53
C LEU A 72 -10.37 5.13 -13.08
N ASP A 73 -10.22 5.61 -11.85
CA ASP A 73 -11.00 6.75 -11.35
C ASP A 73 -10.17 8.04 -11.45
N LEU A 74 -10.63 8.98 -12.27
CA LEU A 74 -10.00 10.29 -12.44
C LEU A 74 -10.91 11.44 -11.97
N ASN A 75 -11.97 11.15 -11.21
CA ASN A 75 -12.93 12.16 -10.78
C ASN A 75 -12.31 13.22 -9.87
N ALA A 76 -12.96 14.39 -9.82
CA ALA A 76 -12.53 15.54 -9.00
C ALA A 76 -11.08 16.01 -9.26
N ASN A 77 -10.60 15.89 -10.49
CA ASN A 77 -9.31 16.42 -10.93
C ASN A 77 -9.46 17.66 -11.84
N ASN A 78 -8.34 18.33 -12.12
CA ASN A 78 -8.27 19.54 -12.96
C ASN A 78 -7.85 19.21 -14.40
N LEU A 79 -8.38 18.11 -14.96
CA LEU A 79 -8.04 17.63 -16.30
C LEU A 79 -8.67 18.55 -17.34
N THR A 80 -7.85 19.19 -18.18
CA THR A 80 -8.33 20.11 -19.23
C THR A 80 -8.48 19.46 -20.60
N LYS A 81 -7.77 18.36 -20.83
CA LYS A 81 -7.83 17.60 -22.08
C LYS A 81 -7.57 16.13 -21.80
N ILE A 82 -8.42 15.29 -22.38
CA ILE A 82 -8.28 13.84 -22.36
C ILE A 82 -8.40 13.35 -23.80
N THR A 83 -7.45 12.52 -24.22
CA THR A 83 -7.38 11.97 -25.58
C THR A 83 -7.31 10.45 -25.53
N LYS A 84 -7.66 9.79 -26.63
CA LYS A 84 -7.52 8.32 -26.75
C LYS A 84 -6.07 7.85 -26.55
N ALA A 85 -5.09 8.72 -26.86
CA ALA A 85 -3.67 8.41 -26.69
C ALA A 85 -3.25 8.31 -25.22
N ASP A 86 -3.96 8.99 -24.31
CA ASP A 86 -3.65 8.97 -22.87
C ASP A 86 -3.92 7.60 -22.24
N PHE A 87 -4.84 6.84 -22.82
CA PHE A 87 -5.16 5.47 -22.42
C PHE A 87 -4.52 4.41 -23.34
N ALA A 88 -3.55 4.82 -24.17
CA ALA A 88 -2.88 3.90 -25.07
C ALA A 88 -2.18 2.78 -24.29
N GLY A 89 -2.53 1.53 -24.60
CA GLY A 89 -1.96 0.36 -23.94
C GLY A 89 -2.77 -0.16 -22.74
N LEU A 90 -3.79 0.56 -22.28
CA LEU A 90 -4.74 0.09 -21.26
C LEU A 90 -5.85 -0.76 -21.91
N ARG A 91 -5.47 -1.93 -22.44
CA ARG A 91 -6.37 -2.80 -23.20
C ARG A 91 -7.50 -3.42 -22.38
N ASN A 92 -7.32 -3.49 -21.07
CA ASN A 92 -8.29 -4.10 -20.15
C ASN A 92 -9.22 -3.06 -19.53
N LEU A 93 -9.07 -1.77 -19.85
CA LEU A 93 -9.86 -0.70 -19.26
C LEU A 93 -11.33 -0.82 -19.69
N ARG A 94 -12.22 -0.95 -18.71
CA ARG A 94 -13.68 -1.09 -18.89
C ARG A 94 -14.44 0.09 -18.29
N VAL A 95 -13.91 0.67 -17.22
CA VAL A 95 -14.56 1.73 -16.45
C VAL A 95 -13.58 2.88 -16.25
N LEU A 96 -14.02 4.09 -16.58
CA LEU A 96 -13.31 5.35 -16.43
C LEU A 96 -14.18 6.34 -15.65
#